data_AF-A0A8C5FZE8-F1
#
_entry.id   AF-A0A8C5FZE8-F1
#
_cell.length_a   1.000
_cell.length_b   1.000
_cell.length_c   1.000
_cell.angle_alpha   90.00
_cell.angle_beta   90.00
_cell.angle_gamma   90.00
#
_symmetry.space_group_name_H-M   'P 1'
#
loop_
_entity.id
_entity.type
_entity.pdbx_description
1 polymer ?
#
loop_
_entity_poly.entity_id
_entity_poly.type
_entity_poly.pdbx_seq_one_letter_code
_entity_poly.pdbx_strand_id
1 'polypeptide(L)'
;MMGASVLPAILVFILIFMESQITALIVSKKERMLVKGTGFHVDLLIIVLVGGISAFFGLPWLSAATVRSVTHTNALTVMTKPNTPGEKPGILEVKEQRVTGFLVAVFVGLSIVFGEALRQIPLAVLFGIFLYMGVMSLNGIQLTERLQLLLMPPKYHPESSYVQKVSPVNMYTLIHRVCLSILGGVMATAAALAFPFVLLLTIPVRMLLLPWIFTQQELQTVSV
;
A
#
# COMPACT_ATOMS: atom_id res chain seq x y z
N MET A 1 1.94 -30.04 23.70
CA MET A 1 1.64 -28.59 23.51
C MET A 1 2.36 -27.95 22.32
N MET A 2 3.50 -28.47 21.83
CA MET A 2 4.18 -27.93 20.64
C MET A 2 3.37 -28.08 19.34
N GLY A 3 2.66 -29.21 19.13
CA GLY A 3 1.85 -29.41 17.91
C GLY A 3 0.70 -28.41 17.73
N ALA A 4 0.15 -27.85 18.81
CA ALA A 4 -0.91 -26.84 18.74
C ALA A 4 -0.40 -25.48 18.26
N SER A 5 0.92 -25.23 18.32
CA SER A 5 1.53 -23.97 17.84
C SER A 5 1.60 -23.88 16.31
N VAL A 6 1.37 -24.98 15.60
CA VAL A 6 1.38 -25.01 14.13
C VAL A 6 0.22 -24.18 13.54
N LEU A 7 -0.97 -24.26 14.15
CA LEU A 7 -2.16 -23.50 13.74
C LEU A 7 -1.93 -21.97 13.77
N PRO A 8 -1.51 -21.36 14.91
CA PRO A 8 -1.23 -19.93 14.94
C PRO A 8 -0.01 -19.56 14.09
N ALA A 9 1.00 -20.44 13.96
CA ALA A 9 2.14 -20.17 13.09
C ALA A 9 1.73 -20.07 11.61
N ILE A 10 0.86 -20.95 11.13
CA ILE A 10 0.30 -20.88 9.77
C ILE A 10 -0.50 -19.58 9.59
N LEU A 11 -1.30 -19.18 10.58
CA LEU A 11 -2.07 -17.94 10.52
C LEU A 11 -1.15 -16.71 10.39
N VAL A 12 -0.11 -16.63 11.22
CA VAL A 12 0.89 -15.54 11.19
C VAL A 12 1.66 -15.56 9.87
N PHE A 13 2.02 -16.73 9.36
CA PHE A 13 2.66 -16.85 8.05
C PHE A 13 1.79 -16.29 6.92
N ILE A 14 0.49 -16.63 6.89
CA ILE A 14 -0.44 -16.11 5.88
C ILE A 14 -0.57 -14.58 5.99
N LEU A 15 -0.65 -14.04 7.20
CA LEU A 15 -0.69 -12.60 7.46
C LEU A 15 0.56 -11.90 6.88
N ILE A 16 1.75 -12.37 7.26
CA ILE A 16 3.03 -11.80 6.80
C ILE A 16 3.17 -11.94 5.28
N PHE A 17 2.80 -13.11 4.73
CA PHE A 17 2.82 -13.36 3.29
C PHE A 17 1.95 -12.35 2.55
N MET A 18 0.69 -12.20 2.96
CA MET A 18 -0.25 -11.31 2.28
C MET A 18 0.18 -9.85 2.38
N GLU A 19 0.58 -9.37 3.57
CA GLU A 19 1.02 -7.99 3.76
C GLU A 19 2.29 -7.68 2.96
N SER A 20 3.26 -8.61 2.94
CA SER A 20 4.51 -8.45 2.21
C SER A 20 4.30 -8.44 0.70
N GLN A 21 3.47 -9.35 0.17
CA GLN A 21 3.20 -9.43 -1.26
C GLN A 21 2.37 -8.26 -1.76
N ILE A 22 1.35 -7.83 -1.02
CA ILE A 22 0.57 -6.62 -1.35
C ILE A 22 1.49 -5.40 -1.34
N THR A 23 2.32 -5.26 -0.31
CA THR A 23 3.27 -4.14 -0.22
C THR A 23 4.26 -4.14 -1.38
N ALA A 24 4.83 -5.30 -1.71
CA ALA A 24 5.76 -5.44 -2.82
C ALA A 24 5.10 -5.11 -4.17
N LEU A 25 3.87 -5.57 -4.41
CA LEU A 25 3.09 -5.24 -5.61
C LEU A 25 2.75 -3.74 -5.70
N ILE A 26 2.39 -3.11 -4.57
CA ILE A 26 2.12 -1.68 -4.53
C ILE A 26 3.38 -0.88 -4.86
N VAL A 27 4.53 -1.25 -4.28
CA VAL A 27 5.82 -0.56 -4.51
C VAL A 27 6.28 -0.74 -5.96
N SER A 28 6.14 -1.96 -6.50
CA SER A 28 6.61 -2.36 -7.83
C SER A 28 5.65 -2.06 -8.99
N LYS A 29 4.67 -1.17 -8.77
CA LYS A 29 3.72 -0.77 -9.82
C LYS A 29 4.47 -0.21 -11.04
N LYS A 30 4.05 -0.62 -12.24
CA LYS A 30 4.65 -0.20 -13.52
C LYS A 30 4.75 1.33 -13.68
N GLU A 31 3.79 2.05 -13.13
CA GLU A 31 3.75 3.53 -13.11
C GLU A 31 4.97 4.18 -12.45
N ARG A 32 5.69 3.46 -11.57
CA ARG A 32 6.89 3.98 -10.91
C ARG A 32 8.17 3.82 -11.72
N MET A 33 8.13 3.22 -12.90
CA MET A 33 9.28 3.14 -13.83
C MET A 33 10.56 2.57 -13.16
N LEU A 34 10.39 1.55 -12.32
CA LEU A 34 11.51 0.86 -11.67
C LEU A 34 12.37 0.11 -12.70
N VAL A 35 13.69 0.13 -12.51
CA VAL A 35 14.67 -0.37 -13.48
C VAL A 35 15.23 -1.72 -13.03
N LYS A 36 15.46 -1.92 -11.73
CA LYS A 36 15.88 -3.21 -11.18
C LYS A 36 14.66 -4.09 -10.98
N GLY A 37 14.71 -5.31 -11.51
CA GLY A 37 13.64 -6.29 -11.39
C GLY A 37 13.25 -6.59 -9.94
N THR A 38 12.07 -7.19 -9.76
CA THR A 38 11.47 -7.46 -8.46
C THR A 38 11.90 -8.81 -7.86
N GLY A 39 12.13 -8.86 -6.56
CA GLY A 39 12.62 -10.04 -5.83
C GLY A 39 11.60 -10.74 -4.92
N PHE A 40 10.33 -10.87 -5.32
CA PHE A 40 9.22 -11.33 -4.44
C PHE A 40 9.53 -12.59 -3.62
N HIS A 41 10.11 -13.63 -4.23
CA HIS A 41 10.40 -14.89 -3.53
C HIS A 41 11.55 -14.77 -2.54
N VAL A 42 12.57 -13.98 -2.88
CA VAL A 42 13.73 -13.75 -2.01
C VAL A 42 13.31 -12.91 -0.81
N ASP A 43 12.48 -11.89 -1.02
CA ASP A 43 11.95 -11.04 0.05
C ASP A 43 11.14 -11.86 1.05
N LEU A 44 10.27 -12.76 0.56
CA LEU A 44 9.50 -13.66 1.41
C LEU A 44 10.40 -14.59 2.24
N LEU A 45 11.41 -15.20 1.60
CA LEU A 45 12.34 -16.10 2.28
C LEU A 45 13.08 -15.37 3.41
N ILE A 46 13.55 -14.15 3.14
CA ILE A 46 14.28 -13.33 4.13
C ILE A 46 13.38 -12.96 5.30
N ILE A 47 12.17 -12.45 5.05
CA ILE A 47 11.23 -12.02 6.11
C ILE A 47 10.87 -13.20 7.02
N VAL A 48 10.58 -14.37 6.45
CA VAL A 48 10.20 -15.56 7.22
C VAL A 48 11.38 -16.11 8.01
N LEU A 49 12.58 -16.15 7.42
CA LEU A 49 13.78 -16.64 8.09
C LEU A 49 14.17 -15.71 9.25
N VAL A 50 14.23 -14.40 9.02
CA VAL A 50 14.53 -13.41 10.06
C VAL A 50 13.44 -13.41 11.14
N GLY A 51 12.17 -13.54 10.77
CA GLY A 51 11.06 -13.69 11.70
C GLY A 51 11.18 -14.94 12.58
N GLY A 52 11.57 -16.07 11.99
CA GLY A 52 11.80 -17.32 12.71
C GLY A 52 12.96 -17.23 13.70
N ILE A 53 14.08 -16.62 13.28
CA ILE A 53 15.22 -16.34 14.18
C ILE A 53 14.79 -15.40 15.30
N SER A 54 14.05 -14.33 14.99
CA SER A 54 13.57 -13.36 15.98
C SER A 54 12.69 -14.04 17.03
N ALA A 55 11.78 -14.93 16.61
CA ALA A 55 10.93 -15.70 17.51
C ALA A 55 11.74 -16.62 18.44
N PHE A 56 12.84 -17.21 17.96
CA PHE A 56 13.73 -18.02 18.80
C PHE A 56 14.39 -17.21 19.93
N PHE A 57 14.72 -15.95 19.67
CA PHE A 57 15.26 -15.01 20.67
C PHE A 57 14.18 -14.28 21.49
N GLY A 58 12.89 -14.62 21.30
CA GLY A 58 11.78 -13.95 22.00
C GLY A 58 11.51 -12.51 21.51
N LEU A 59 12.05 -12.13 20.35
CA LEU A 59 11.82 -10.84 19.71
C LEU A 59 10.54 -10.87 18.87
N PRO A 60 9.87 -9.72 18.67
CA PRO A 60 8.70 -9.65 17.80
C PRO A 60 9.08 -9.96 16.35
N TRP A 61 8.17 -10.62 15.63
CA TRP A 61 8.29 -10.76 14.18
C TRP A 61 8.04 -9.43 13.48
N LEU A 62 8.60 -9.30 12.28
CA LEU A 62 8.48 -8.10 11.46
C LEU A 62 7.79 -8.45 10.13
N SER A 63 7.01 -7.50 9.63
CA SER A 63 6.34 -7.57 8.33
C SER A 63 6.63 -6.31 7.52
N ALA A 64 6.43 -6.36 6.20
CA ALA A 64 6.66 -5.21 5.34
C ALA A 64 5.54 -4.17 5.52
N ALA A 65 5.90 -2.99 6.03
CA ALA A 65 4.93 -1.92 6.28
C ALA A 65 4.62 -1.12 5.01
N THR A 66 3.39 -1.23 4.49
CA THR A 66 2.99 -0.61 3.21
C THR A 66 3.21 0.90 3.16
N VAL A 67 2.68 1.65 4.14
CA VAL A 67 2.77 3.13 4.17
C VAL A 67 4.23 3.58 4.26
N ARG A 68 5.04 2.90 5.08
CA ARG A 68 6.48 3.21 5.23
C ARG A 68 7.24 2.93 3.94
N SER A 69 7.00 1.80 3.30
CA SER A 69 7.66 1.43 2.05
C SER A 69 7.29 2.36 0.89
N VAL A 70 6.01 2.75 0.79
CA VAL A 70 5.54 3.71 -0.21
C VAL A 70 6.14 5.10 0.02
N THR A 71 6.13 5.60 1.26
CA THR A 71 6.69 6.92 1.57
C THR A 71 8.20 6.97 1.40
N HIS A 72 8.92 5.91 1.76
CA HIS A 72 10.34 5.76 1.46
C HIS A 72 10.59 5.76 -0.05
N THR A 73 9.79 5.05 -0.84
CA THR A 73 9.91 5.07 -2.31
C THR A 73 9.60 6.44 -2.90
N ASN A 74 8.56 7.12 -2.40
CA ASN A 74 8.19 8.47 -2.82
C ASN A 74 9.29 9.50 -2.50
N ALA A 75 9.98 9.37 -1.36
CA ALA A 75 11.12 10.23 -1.02
C ALA A 75 12.31 10.05 -1.97
N LEU A 76 12.39 8.93 -2.68
CA LEU A 76 13.42 8.61 -3.66
C LEU A 76 12.96 8.81 -5.11
N THR A 77 11.72 9.29 -5.30
CA THR A 77 11.13 9.51 -6.61
C THR A 77 11.48 10.91 -7.11
N VAL A 78 12.04 10.97 -8.31
CA VAL A 78 12.34 12.23 -9.00
C VAL A 78 11.18 12.55 -9.94
N MET A 79 10.56 13.71 -9.72
CA MET A 79 9.43 14.18 -10.52
C MET A 79 9.91 15.06 -11.67
N THR A 80 9.22 14.99 -12.82
CA THR A 80 9.52 15.81 -14.00
C THR A 80 9.22 17.28 -13.74
N LYS A 81 10.08 18.17 -14.24
CA LYS A 81 9.73 19.60 -14.28
C LYS A 81 8.67 19.81 -15.37
N PRO A 82 7.54 20.47 -15.07
CA PRO A 82 6.53 20.75 -16.09
C PRO A 82 7.12 21.71 -17.12
N ASN A 83 7.13 21.29 -18.39
CA ASN A 83 7.63 22.13 -19.49
C ASN A 83 6.59 23.19 -19.91
N THR A 84 5.31 22.94 -19.60
CA THR A 84 4.20 23.86 -19.87
C THR A 84 3.41 24.20 -18.59
N PRO A 85 2.94 25.45 -18.44
CA PRO A 85 2.07 25.82 -17.33
C PRO A 85 0.77 25.00 -17.36
N GLY A 86 0.55 24.14 -16.36
CA GLY A 86 -0.64 23.29 -16.24
C GLY A 86 -0.42 21.80 -16.50
N GLU A 87 0.78 21.38 -16.93
CA GLU A 87 1.12 19.96 -17.05
C GLU A 87 1.36 19.35 -15.66
N LYS A 88 0.76 18.19 -15.38
CA LYS A 88 1.01 17.48 -14.11
C LYS A 88 2.43 16.92 -14.14
N PRO A 89 3.24 17.13 -13.08
CA PRO A 89 4.58 16.56 -13.02
C PRO A 89 4.52 15.04 -13.05
N GLY A 90 5.12 14.44 -14.08
CA GLY A 90 5.25 12.99 -14.20
C GLY A 90 6.34 12.43 -13.29
N ILE A 91 6.44 11.10 -13.22
CA ILE A 91 7.55 10.41 -12.56
C ILE A 91 8.66 10.20 -13.61
N LEU A 92 9.86 10.74 -13.36
CA LEU A 92 11.03 10.53 -14.23
C LEU A 92 11.71 9.21 -13.92
N GLU A 93 12.13 9.05 -12.67
CA GLU A 93 12.88 7.88 -12.21
C GLU A 93 12.77 7.76 -10.68
N VAL A 94 12.95 6.54 -10.18
CA VAL A 94 13.08 6.27 -8.74
C VAL A 94 14.52 5.84 -8.46
N LYS A 95 15.19 6.50 -7.52
CA LYS A 95 16.56 6.16 -7.13
C LYS A 95 16.58 4.91 -6.26
N GLU A 96 16.81 3.76 -6.88
CA GLU A 96 16.88 2.45 -6.24
C GLU A 96 18.20 2.23 -5.49
N GLN A 97 18.18 2.43 -4.17
CA GLN A 97 19.34 2.39 -3.28
C GLN A 97 19.20 1.31 -2.21
N ARG A 98 20.35 0.77 -1.76
CA ARG A 98 20.42 -0.08 -0.56
C ARG A 98 20.85 0.68 0.70
N VAL A 99 21.53 1.81 0.52
CA VAL A 99 22.19 2.55 1.60
C VAL A 99 21.18 3.23 2.52
N THR A 100 20.12 3.85 1.99
CA THR A 100 19.11 4.53 2.82
C THR A 100 18.40 3.59 3.78
N GLY A 101 17.95 2.43 3.29
CA GLY A 101 17.32 1.41 4.13
C GLY A 101 18.26 0.90 5.22
N PHE A 102 19.52 0.66 4.88
CA PHE A 102 20.54 0.26 5.85
C PHE A 102 20.80 1.35 6.90
N LEU A 103 20.98 2.61 6.49
CA LEU A 103 21.21 3.73 7.40
C LEU A 103 20.02 3.94 8.35
N VAL A 104 18.78 3.84 7.85
CA VAL A 104 17.58 3.92 8.70
C VAL A 104 17.59 2.80 9.76
N ALA A 105 17.93 1.56 9.38
CA ALA A 105 18.02 0.46 10.33
C ALA A 105 19.12 0.69 11.40
N VAL A 106 20.28 1.22 10.99
CA VAL A 106 21.38 1.59 11.90
C VAL A 106 20.95 2.71 12.86
N PHE A 107 20.29 3.76 12.37
CA PHE A 107 19.80 4.84 13.23
C PHE A 107 18.72 4.40 14.20
N VAL A 108 17.84 3.47 13.81
CA VAL A 108 16.88 2.85 14.74
C VAL A 108 17.62 2.06 15.82
N GLY A 109 18.67 1.32 15.48
CA GLY A 109 19.51 0.62 16.47
C GLY A 109 20.27 1.57 17.41
N LEU A 110 20.77 2.70 16.89
CA LEU A 110 21.47 3.74 17.67
C LEU A 110 20.52 4.64 18.47
N SER A 111 19.21 4.52 18.32
CA SER A 111 18.22 5.37 19.00
C SER A 111 18.36 5.38 20.52
N ILE A 112 18.86 4.28 21.12
CA ILE A 112 19.12 4.18 22.56
C ILE A 112 20.17 5.21 23.01
N VAL A 113 21.19 5.46 22.19
CA VAL A 113 22.27 6.42 22.50
C VAL A 113 21.76 7.87 22.38
N PHE A 114 20.86 8.12 21.43
CA PHE A 114 20.28 9.45 21.18
C PHE A 114 19.01 9.75 22.00
N GLY A 115 18.72 8.95 23.04
CA GLY A 115 17.47 9.04 23.81
C GLY A 115 17.14 10.43 24.36
N GLU A 116 18.14 11.13 24.92
CA GLU A 116 17.98 12.50 25.45
C GLU A 116 17.57 13.52 24.37
N ALA A 117 18.15 13.40 23.16
CA ALA A 117 17.80 14.27 22.04
C ALA A 117 16.42 13.93 21.46
N LEU A 118 16.11 12.64 21.32
CA LEU A 118 14.82 12.17 20.81
C LEU A 118 13.65 12.55 21.73
N ARG A 119 13.89 12.63 23.06
CA ARG A 119 12.88 13.04 24.04
C ARG A 119 12.42 14.48 23.89
N GLN A 120 13.24 15.34 23.28
CA GLN A 120 12.88 16.74 23.03
C GLN A 120 11.84 16.88 21.90
N ILE A 121 11.63 15.84 21.09
CA ILE A 121 10.71 15.88 19.96
C ILE A 121 9.28 15.68 20.49
N PRO A 122 8.40 16.69 20.39
CA PRO A 122 7.04 16.56 20.88
C PRO A 122 6.23 15.58 20.03
N LEU A 123 5.41 14.75 20.68
CA LEU A 123 4.55 13.76 20.01
C LEU A 123 3.62 14.38 18.95
N ALA A 124 3.22 15.64 19.14
CA ALA A 124 2.42 16.39 18.17
C ALA A 124 3.09 16.50 16.79
N VAL A 125 4.42 16.65 16.74
CA VAL A 125 5.17 16.70 15.48
C VAL A 125 5.14 15.35 14.78
N LEU A 126 5.28 14.25 15.52
CA LEU A 126 5.19 12.90 14.96
C LEU A 126 3.81 12.64 14.35
N PHE A 127 2.73 13.07 15.01
CA PHE A 127 1.38 12.97 14.42
C PHE A 127 1.23 13.77 13.14
N GLY A 128 1.84 14.96 13.05
CA GLY A 128 1.89 15.74 11.81
C GLY A 128 2.58 14.98 10.66
N ILE A 129 3.72 14.35 10.94
CA ILE A 129 4.45 13.53 9.96
C ILE A 129 3.64 12.30 9.57
N PHE A 130 2.99 11.62 10.53
CA PHE A 130 2.11 10.47 10.25
C PHE A 130 0.92 10.87 9.36
N LEU A 131 0.30 12.02 9.62
CA LEU A 131 -0.79 12.54 8.79
C LEU A 131 -0.30 12.82 7.37
N TYR A 132 0.85 13.48 7.23
CA TYR A 132 1.48 13.74 5.93
C TYR A 132 1.76 12.43 5.17
N MET A 133 2.37 11.45 5.84
CA MET A 133 2.63 10.13 5.27
C MET A 133 1.34 9.43 4.83
N GLY A 134 0.29 9.52 5.64
CA GLY A 134 -1.04 9.00 5.31
C GLY A 134 -1.60 9.62 4.04
N VAL A 135 -1.66 10.96 3.97
CA VAL A 135 -2.19 11.68 2.80
C VAL A 135 -1.35 11.43 1.55
N MET A 136 -0.02 11.44 1.66
CA MET A 136 0.86 11.15 0.51
C MET A 136 0.75 9.71 0.02
N SER A 137 0.46 8.75 0.90
CA SER A 137 0.27 7.35 0.49
C SER A 137 -1.00 7.13 -0.34
N LEU A 138 -1.99 8.04 -0.25
CA LEU A 138 -3.21 8.01 -1.05
C LEU A 138 -3.02 8.55 -2.47
N ASN A 139 -1.90 9.24 -2.72
CA ASN A 139 -1.57 9.80 -4.03
C ASN A 139 -1.09 8.68 -4.99
N GLY A 140 -1.64 8.63 -6.20
CA GLY A 140 -1.41 7.57 -7.18
C GLY A 140 -2.28 6.32 -6.99
N ILE A 141 -3.25 6.34 -6.08
CA ILE A 141 -4.27 5.29 -5.97
C ILE A 141 -5.47 5.67 -6.84
N GLN A 142 -5.79 4.83 -7.82
CA GLN A 142 -6.91 5.02 -8.75
C GLN A 142 -8.27 5.21 -8.04
N LEU A 143 -8.47 4.56 -6.89
CA LEU A 143 -9.67 4.75 -6.08
C LEU A 143 -9.81 6.20 -5.58
N THR A 144 -8.70 6.80 -5.11
CA THR A 144 -8.67 8.19 -4.64
C THR A 144 -8.95 9.16 -5.79
N GLU A 145 -8.35 8.91 -6.96
CA GLU A 145 -8.59 9.72 -8.16
C GLU A 145 -10.06 9.65 -8.59
N ARG A 146 -10.66 8.46 -8.60
CA ARG A 146 -12.10 8.27 -8.91
C ARG A 146 -13.00 8.92 -7.87
N LEU A 147 -12.61 8.89 -6.60
CA LEU A 147 -13.34 9.58 -5.53
C LEU A 147 -13.31 11.09 -5.72
N GLN A 148 -12.16 11.64 -6.12
CA GLN A 148 -12.03 13.07 -6.45
C GLN A 148 -12.87 13.43 -7.69
N LEU A 149 -12.88 12.57 -8.72
CA LEU A 149 -13.72 12.76 -9.90
C LEU A 149 -15.22 12.77 -9.57
N LEU A 150 -15.67 11.96 -8.61
CA LEU A 150 -17.08 11.94 -8.17
C LEU A 150 -17.51 13.28 -7.54
N LEU A 151 -16.58 13.98 -6.89
CA LEU A 151 -16.82 15.28 -6.25
C LEU A 151 -16.53 16.47 -7.18
N MET A 152 -15.91 16.23 -8.33
CA MET A 152 -15.54 17.27 -9.29
C MET A 152 -16.71 17.58 -10.23
N PRO A 153 -17.03 18.87 -10.50
CA PRO A 153 -18.05 19.18 -11.49
C PRO A 153 -17.58 18.80 -12.90
N PRO A 154 -18.51 18.44 -13.81
CA PRO A 154 -18.20 17.89 -15.14
C PRO A 154 -17.36 18.82 -16.02
N LYS A 155 -17.33 20.13 -15.72
CA LYS A 155 -16.53 21.13 -16.43
C LYS A 155 -15.01 20.95 -16.26
N TYR A 156 -14.56 20.31 -15.19
CA TYR A 156 -13.13 20.14 -14.88
C TYR A 156 -12.62 18.72 -15.10
N HIS A 157 -13.42 17.86 -15.72
CA HIS A 157 -12.99 16.50 -15.99
C HIS A 157 -11.75 16.48 -16.89
N PRO A 158 -10.65 15.82 -16.47
CA PRO A 158 -9.45 15.71 -17.30
C PRO A 158 -9.74 14.88 -18.55
N GLU A 159 -9.06 15.15 -19.67
CA GLU A 159 -9.20 14.43 -20.95
C GLU A 159 -8.62 13.00 -20.94
N SER A 160 -8.77 12.27 -19.83
CA SER A 160 -8.39 10.86 -19.71
C SER A 160 -9.54 9.94 -20.15
N SER A 161 -9.23 8.76 -20.67
CA SER A 161 -10.20 7.74 -21.16
C SER A 161 -11.30 7.35 -20.16
N TYR A 162 -11.15 7.67 -18.86
CA TYR A 162 -12.16 7.41 -17.83
C TYR A 162 -13.46 8.23 -17.98
N VAL A 163 -13.43 9.34 -18.73
CA VAL A 163 -14.49 10.38 -18.67
C VAL A 163 -15.66 10.15 -19.63
N GLN A 164 -15.56 9.22 -20.59
CA GLN A 164 -16.59 9.05 -21.62
C GLN A 164 -17.86 8.31 -21.15
N LYS A 165 -17.85 7.61 -20.00
CA LYS A 165 -19.02 6.93 -19.44
C LYS A 165 -19.13 7.14 -17.91
N VAL A 166 -19.75 8.24 -17.51
CA VAL A 166 -19.88 8.65 -16.09
C VAL A 166 -20.69 7.70 -15.19
N SER A 167 -21.70 7.00 -15.74
CA SER A 167 -22.58 6.13 -14.96
C SER A 167 -21.90 4.85 -14.44
N PRO A 168 -21.22 4.03 -15.28
CA PRO A 168 -20.58 2.81 -14.81
C PRO A 168 -19.39 3.07 -13.86
N VAL A 169 -18.66 4.17 -14.04
CA VAL A 169 -17.54 4.56 -13.16
C VAL A 169 -18.02 4.87 -11.74
N ASN A 170 -19.15 5.58 -11.60
CA ASN A 170 -19.72 5.89 -10.30
C ASN A 170 -20.21 4.64 -9.56
N MET A 171 -20.86 3.71 -10.28
CA MET A 171 -21.35 2.46 -9.71
C MET A 171 -20.19 1.56 -9.26
N TYR A 172 -19.14 1.44 -10.07
CA TYR A 172 -17.93 0.71 -9.68
C TYR A 172 -17.26 1.31 -8.43
N THR A 173 -17.17 2.63 -8.37
CA THR A 173 -16.59 3.35 -7.23
C THR A 173 -17.44 3.19 -5.97
N LEU A 174 -18.77 3.15 -6.09
CA LEU A 174 -19.67 2.83 -4.98
C LEU A 174 -19.43 1.41 -4.45
N ILE A 175 -19.36 0.41 -5.32
CA ILE A 175 -19.09 -0.98 -4.93
C ILE A 175 -17.74 -1.09 -4.20
N HIS A 176 -16.69 -0.43 -4.70
CA HIS A 176 -15.38 -0.40 -4.04
C HIS A 176 -15.42 0.29 -2.67
N ARG A 177 -16.18 1.40 -2.53
CA ARG A 177 -16.37 2.07 -1.22
C ARG A 177 -17.10 1.18 -0.22
N VAL A 178 -18.13 0.45 -0.66
CA VAL A 178 -18.87 -0.50 0.20
C VAL A 178 -17.93 -1.61 0.67
N CYS A 179 -17.16 -2.19 -0.24
CA CYS A 179 -16.18 -3.21 0.11
C CYS A 179 -15.11 -2.70 1.09
N LEU A 180 -14.57 -1.50 0.85
CA LEU A 180 -13.62 -0.85 1.77
C LEU A 180 -14.24 -0.61 3.15
N SER A 181 -15.50 -0.21 3.21
CA SER A 181 -16.23 0.02 4.47
C SER A 181 -16.43 -1.27 5.26
N ILE A 182 -16.77 -2.38 4.58
CA ILE A 182 -16.86 -3.71 5.20
C ILE A 182 -15.50 -4.12 5.77
N LEU A 183 -14.43 -3.94 5.00
CA LEU A 183 -13.07 -4.26 5.43
C LEU A 183 -12.62 -3.41 6.64
N GLY A 184 -12.97 -2.12 6.65
CA GLY A 184 -12.76 -1.23 7.78
C GLY A 184 -13.56 -1.64 9.02
N GLY A 185 -14.80 -2.10 8.84
CA GLY A 185 -15.61 -2.69 9.90
C GLY A 185 -14.98 -3.93 10.52
N VAL A 186 -14.45 -4.84 9.70
CA VAL A 186 -13.73 -6.04 10.17
C VAL A 186 -12.51 -5.65 11.00
N MET A 187 -11.71 -4.68 10.54
CA MET A 187 -10.53 -4.19 11.26
C MET A 187 -10.86 -3.56 12.61
N ALA A 188 -12.06 -2.99 12.79
CA ALA A 188 -12.49 -2.43 14.07
C ALA A 188 -12.90 -3.49 15.11
N THR A 189 -13.00 -4.76 14.71
CA THR A 189 -13.41 -5.88 15.58
C THR A 189 -12.23 -6.78 15.94
N ALA A 190 -12.43 -7.69 16.91
CA ALA A 190 -11.45 -8.73 17.25
C ALA A 190 -11.10 -9.67 16.08
N ALA A 191 -11.89 -9.65 15.00
CA ALA A 191 -11.65 -10.38 13.77
C ALA A 191 -10.61 -9.71 12.85
N ALA A 192 -9.87 -8.70 13.30
CA ALA A 192 -8.80 -8.05 12.53
C ALA A 192 -7.74 -9.05 12.00
N LEU A 193 -7.50 -10.16 12.72
CA LEU A 193 -6.62 -11.26 12.27
C LEU A 193 -7.12 -11.94 10.99
N ALA A 194 -8.43 -11.86 10.70
CA ALA A 194 -9.02 -12.41 9.48
C ALA A 194 -8.90 -11.47 8.27
N PHE A 195 -8.35 -10.26 8.43
CA PHE A 195 -8.23 -9.25 7.39
C PHE A 195 -7.69 -9.77 6.05
N PRO A 196 -6.59 -10.55 5.98
CA PRO A 196 -6.07 -11.04 4.71
C PRO A 196 -7.04 -11.98 3.99
N PHE A 197 -7.81 -12.77 4.74
CA PHE A 197 -8.80 -13.68 4.18
C PHE A 197 -10.00 -12.92 3.61
N VAL A 198 -10.46 -11.88 4.30
CA VAL A 198 -11.54 -11.01 3.81
C VAL A 198 -11.09 -10.24 2.56
N LEU A 199 -9.83 -9.78 2.54
CA LEU A 199 -9.23 -9.14 1.38
C LEU A 199 -9.11 -10.12 0.20
N LEU A 200 -8.68 -11.37 0.44
CA LEU A 200 -8.67 -12.41 -0.58
C LEU A 200 -10.06 -12.70 -1.13
N LEU A 201 -11.10 -12.72 -0.28
CA LEU A 201 -12.50 -12.93 -0.68
C LEU A 201 -13.03 -11.79 -1.56
N THR A 202 -12.43 -10.60 -1.49
CA THR A 202 -12.76 -9.49 -2.38
C THR A 202 -12.34 -9.77 -3.83
N ILE A 203 -11.35 -10.63 -4.07
CA ILE A 203 -10.89 -11.01 -5.42
C ILE A 203 -11.94 -11.82 -6.20
N PRO A 204 -12.53 -12.91 -5.69
CA PRO A 204 -13.62 -13.60 -6.39
C PRO A 204 -14.87 -12.74 -6.50
N VAL A 205 -15.15 -11.84 -5.54
CA VAL A 205 -16.18 -10.80 -5.69
C VAL A 205 -15.90 -9.97 -6.95
N ARG A 206 -14.66 -9.53 -7.17
CA ARG A 206 -14.25 -8.85 -8.41
C ARG A 206 -14.44 -9.76 -9.64
N MET A 207 -14.04 -11.03 -9.58
CA MET A 207 -14.05 -11.90 -10.76
C MET A 207 -15.44 -12.41 -11.14
N LEU A 208 -16.38 -12.53 -10.20
CA LEU A 208 -17.70 -13.13 -10.43
C LEU A 208 -18.81 -12.08 -10.50
N LEU A 209 -18.82 -11.10 -9.58
CA LEU A 209 -19.91 -10.10 -9.52
C LEU A 209 -19.76 -9.00 -10.56
N LEU A 210 -18.53 -8.54 -10.86
CA LEU A 210 -18.34 -7.46 -11.82
C LEU A 210 -18.70 -7.82 -13.28
N PRO A 211 -18.32 -8.99 -13.84
CA PRO A 211 -18.74 -9.33 -15.21
C PRO A 211 -20.25 -9.63 -15.32
N TRP A 212 -20.96 -9.77 -14.19
CA TRP A 212 -22.41 -9.88 -14.18
C TRP A 212 -23.11 -8.52 -14.28
N ILE A 213 -22.44 -7.46 -13.82
CA ILE A 213 -22.99 -6.09 -13.75
C ILE A 213 -22.44 -5.21 -14.88
N PHE A 214 -21.22 -5.46 -15.37
CA PHE A 214 -20.51 -4.61 -16.33
C PHE A 214 -20.07 -5.39 -17.57
N THR A 215 -20.11 -4.71 -18.72
CA THR A 215 -19.58 -5.27 -19.97
C THR A 215 -18.05 -5.31 -19.93
N GLN A 216 -17.42 -6.27 -20.64
CA GLN A 216 -15.95 -6.40 -20.70
C GLN A 216 -15.23 -5.11 -21.11
N GLN A 217 -15.81 -4.34 -22.02
CA GLN A 217 -15.26 -3.04 -22.44
C GLN A 217 -15.26 -2.01 -21.29
N GLU A 218 -16.30 -2.01 -20.45
CA GLU A 218 -16.41 -1.09 -19.32
C GLU A 218 -15.44 -1.49 -18.20
N LEU A 219 -15.29 -2.79 -17.96
CA LEU A 219 -14.30 -3.34 -17.04
C LEU A 219 -12.85 -3.03 -17.45
N GLN A 220 -12.55 -3.03 -18.75
CA GLN A 220 -11.23 -2.64 -19.25
C GLN A 220 -10.97 -1.15 -19.04
N THR A 221 -11.96 -0.27 -19.29
CA THR A 221 -11.80 1.18 -19.05
C THR A 221 -11.59 1.55 -17.59
N VAL A 222 -12.08 0.73 -16.66
CA VAL A 222 -11.94 0.90 -15.20
C VAL A 222 -10.79 0.06 -14.63
N SER A 223 -10.25 -0.83 -15.46
CA SER A 223 -9.11 -1.76 -15.30
C SER A 223 -7.71 -1.16 -15.20
N VAL A 224 -7.50 -0.20 -16.09
CA VAL A 224 -6.17 0.36 -16.42
C VAL A 224 -5.70 1.24 -15.29
#